data_AF-A0A221MHM0-F1
#
_entry.id   AF-A0A221MHM0-F1
#
_cell.length_a   1.000
_cell.length_b   1.000
_cell.length_c   1.000
_cell.angle_alpha   90.00
_cell.angle_beta   90.00
_cell.angle_gamma   90.00
#
_symmetry.space_group_name_H-M   'P 1'
#
loop_
_entity.id
_entity.type
_entity.pdbx_description
1 polymer ?
#
loop_
_entity_poly.entity_id
_entity_poly.type
_entity_poly.pdbx_seq_one_letter_code
_entity_poly.pdbx_strand_id
1 'polypeptide(L)'
;MFKHYTMNQVILPLDLEIKLQENDIAYAVNDVVENIPDEAFTGFLHETGCPAYHPRMMMKVILCAYTQSVFSGRKIEGLLKDSVRMMWLAQGYEPSYRTINRFRVHPEVKELLRQCFVQFRCQLVQEKLIEEEAIFVDGTKIEANANKFTFVWRKAIEKYSANLVEKSNQIYEELLEKDIIPEIERERESPDELSTKELARVEEKLHDKVKDYDEQIEVSEDVSERKQLRSERKAPKQYRKQFKDYVARKQKYQNDMVIFGERNSYSKTDHDATFMRMKDDYMKNGQLKAGYNVQIATEGQYALAFDVFPNPTDTRTFIPFLNKMEKEFFQLPKYIVADAGYGSEQNYEDILTNRKRTPLITYNLYRKEKKKKYKDNPFTIANWEYHQEDDSFTCPNGKKVTFGYFSNRTDKAGFKRTFKVYECEDCSDCPLRSQCTKTKEGKNRKIYYNEKWEKQKAYIREKLSETETGEIYGKRKIDVEPVFGFLKANLRFTRMSVRGKEKVENELGFAFMAVNLRKYSATTANGNLDNKINKKKGSDYRKTIIGTFFNYFRLVMSQPHLFLNKKYGNYLVYRPLFQDINVQ
;
A
#
# COMPACT_ATOMS: atom_id res chain seq x y z
N MET A 1 51.94 7.23 30.93
CA MET A 1 51.26 7.21 32.25
C MET A 1 49.77 7.01 32.00
N PHE A 2 49.17 5.94 32.54
CA PHE A 2 47.73 5.71 32.43
C PHE A 2 47.01 6.44 33.57
N LYS A 3 45.75 6.84 33.33
CA LYS A 3 44.88 7.25 34.43
C LYS A 3 44.60 6.03 35.31
N HIS A 4 44.74 6.17 36.62
CA HIS A 4 44.40 5.11 37.57
C HIS A 4 42.93 4.69 37.37
N TYR A 5 42.70 3.41 37.11
CA TYR A 5 41.38 2.84 36.83
C TYR A 5 41.02 1.86 37.93
N THR A 6 39.91 2.11 38.62
CA THR A 6 39.31 1.19 39.59
C THR A 6 37.79 1.23 39.43
N MET A 7 37.14 0.07 39.37
CA MET A 7 35.67 -0.02 39.37
C MET A 7 35.08 0.01 40.78
N ASN A 8 35.93 -0.10 41.81
CA ASN A 8 35.50 -0.21 43.21
C ASN A 8 35.21 1.16 43.86
N GLN A 9 35.17 2.23 43.07
CA GLN A 9 34.88 3.59 43.55
C GLN A 9 33.39 3.88 43.44
N VAL A 10 32.78 4.28 44.55
CA VAL A 10 31.36 4.68 44.60
C VAL A 10 31.18 6.00 43.86
N ILE A 11 30.21 6.07 42.96
CA ILE A 11 29.85 7.28 42.19
C ILE A 11 28.39 7.61 42.48
N LEU A 12 28.07 8.89 42.68
CA LEU A 12 26.69 9.36 42.82
C LEU A 12 25.89 9.12 41.54
N PRO A 13 24.60 8.74 41.62
CA PRO A 13 23.74 8.66 40.44
C PRO A 13 23.58 10.06 39.84
N LEU A 14 24.22 10.27 38.69
CA LEU A 14 24.13 11.51 37.92
C LEU A 14 22.85 11.51 37.10
N ASP A 15 22.29 12.70 36.91
CA ASP A 15 21.26 12.94 35.90
C ASP A 15 21.76 12.43 34.53
N LEU A 16 20.94 11.58 33.90
CA LEU A 16 21.28 10.96 32.62
C LEU A 16 21.33 12.00 31.49
N GLU A 17 20.62 13.13 31.64
CA GLU A 17 20.65 14.23 30.69
C GLU A 17 22.09 14.77 30.50
N ILE A 18 22.87 14.84 31.58
CA ILE A 18 24.26 15.31 31.58
C ILE A 18 25.18 14.41 30.73
N LYS A 19 24.80 13.14 30.53
CA LYS A 19 25.57 12.19 29.72
C LYS A 19 25.26 12.29 28.22
N LEU A 20 24.19 12.97 27.84
CA LEU A 20 23.79 13.15 26.45
C LEU A 20 24.47 14.40 25.87
N GLN A 21 24.90 14.31 24.60
CA GLN A 21 25.42 15.48 23.89
C GLN A 21 24.26 16.43 23.55
N GLU A 22 24.50 17.75 23.51
CA GLU A 22 23.42 18.74 23.24
C GLU A 22 22.65 18.47 21.93
N ASN A 23 23.31 17.92 20.91
CA ASN A 23 22.72 17.59 19.61
C ASN A 23 22.28 16.12 19.49
N ASP A 24 22.15 15.40 20.61
CA ASP A 24 21.78 13.98 20.60
C ASP A 24 20.37 13.76 20.01
N ILE A 25 20.21 12.66 19.29
CA ILE A 25 18.94 12.28 18.66
C ILE A 25 17.81 12.06 19.66
N ALA A 26 18.13 11.74 20.91
CA ALA A 26 17.14 11.59 21.97
C ALA A 26 16.33 12.88 22.19
N TYR A 27 16.97 14.06 22.12
CA TYR A 27 16.28 15.35 22.22
C TYR A 27 15.35 15.57 21.04
N ALA A 28 15.81 15.35 19.81
CA ALA A 28 14.95 15.46 18.62
C ALA A 28 13.72 14.52 18.68
N VAL A 29 13.90 13.30 19.19
CA VAL A 29 12.80 12.35 19.40
C VAL A 29 11.83 12.88 20.48
N ASN A 30 12.37 13.39 21.59
CA ASN A 30 11.58 13.95 22.68
C ASN A 30 10.72 15.12 22.18
N ASP A 31 11.34 16.10 21.53
CA ASP A 31 10.69 17.35 21.12
C ASP A 31 9.56 17.10 20.12
N VAL A 32 9.78 16.24 19.13
CA VAL A 32 8.75 15.89 18.14
C VAL A 32 7.57 15.17 18.78
N VAL A 33 7.81 14.29 19.77
CA VAL A 33 6.71 13.59 20.46
C VAL A 33 5.98 14.51 21.43
N GLU A 34 6.67 15.42 22.12
CA GLU A 34 6.04 16.39 23.03
C GLU A 34 5.13 17.37 22.29
N ASN A 35 5.47 17.75 21.06
CA ASN A 35 4.64 18.62 20.22
C ASN A 35 3.33 17.98 19.70
N ILE A 36 3.12 16.68 19.91
CA ILE A 36 1.85 16.03 19.56
C ILE A 36 0.77 16.50 20.56
N PRO A 37 -0.42 16.94 20.11
CA PRO A 37 -1.50 17.37 21.01
C PRO A 37 -1.97 16.25 21.94
N ASP A 38 -2.35 16.61 23.18
CA ASP A 38 -2.82 15.64 24.19
C ASP A 38 -4.08 14.88 23.73
N GLU A 39 -4.92 15.54 22.93
CA GLU A 39 -6.15 14.95 22.38
C GLU A 39 -5.87 13.70 21.54
N ALA A 40 -4.71 13.64 20.89
CA ALA A 40 -4.31 12.49 20.07
C ALA A 40 -4.02 11.23 20.91
N PHE A 41 -3.76 11.39 22.21
CA PHE A 41 -3.45 10.28 23.12
C PHE A 41 -4.67 9.77 23.90
N THR A 42 -5.83 10.42 23.75
CA THR A 42 -7.05 10.11 24.52
C THR A 42 -7.54 8.67 24.36
N GLY A 43 -7.37 8.07 23.18
CA GLY A 43 -7.76 6.66 22.94
C GLY A 43 -7.02 5.64 23.81
N PHE A 44 -5.82 5.98 24.28
CA PHE A 44 -5.01 5.11 25.13
C PHE A 44 -5.35 5.25 26.63
N LEU A 45 -6.24 6.17 26.99
CA LEU A 45 -6.67 6.35 28.37
C LEU A 45 -7.66 5.24 28.75
N HIS A 46 -7.42 4.61 29.89
CA HIS A 46 -8.31 3.62 30.47
C HIS A 46 -8.67 4.06 31.88
N GLU A 47 -9.98 4.09 32.18
CA GLU A 47 -10.48 4.48 33.51
C GLU A 47 -10.30 3.37 34.56
N THR A 48 -10.12 2.12 34.12
CA THR A 48 -10.07 0.94 34.99
C THR A 48 -8.92 -0.01 34.63
N GLY A 49 -8.38 -0.72 35.62
CA GLY A 49 -7.34 -1.73 35.45
C GLY A 49 -5.96 -1.27 35.91
N CYS A 50 -4.93 -2.08 35.63
CA CYS A 50 -3.54 -1.71 35.93
C CYS A 50 -3.12 -0.53 35.04
N PRO A 51 -2.55 0.55 35.60
CA PRO A 51 -2.07 1.68 34.81
C PRO A 51 -1.13 1.24 33.69
N ALA A 52 -1.43 1.67 32.47
CA ALA A 52 -0.56 1.44 31.32
C ALA A 52 0.59 2.46 31.31
N TYR A 53 1.68 2.12 30.63
CA TYR A 53 2.73 3.08 30.35
C TYR A 53 2.23 4.21 29.47
N HIS A 54 2.72 5.43 29.71
CA HIS A 54 2.30 6.60 28.96
C HIS A 54 2.62 6.45 27.45
N PRO A 55 1.66 6.70 26.54
CA PRO A 55 1.86 6.49 25.10
C PRO A 55 2.96 7.37 24.49
N ARG A 56 3.17 8.60 25.01
CA ARG A 56 4.34 9.45 24.65
C ARG A 56 5.66 8.72 24.91
N MET A 57 5.83 8.11 26.09
CA MET A 57 7.04 7.37 26.43
C MET A 57 7.23 6.18 25.48
N MET A 58 6.17 5.40 25.25
CA MET A 58 6.22 4.26 24.33
C MET A 58 6.62 4.68 22.90
N MET A 59 6.08 5.80 22.42
CA MET A 59 6.42 6.36 21.11
C MET A 59 7.87 6.82 21.04
N LYS A 60 8.37 7.54 22.06
CA LYS A 60 9.77 7.97 22.16
C LYS A 60 10.75 6.80 22.12
N VAL A 61 10.51 5.77 22.92
CA VAL A 61 11.39 4.59 23.00
C VAL A 61 11.43 3.84 21.66
N ILE A 62 10.28 3.66 20.98
CA ILE A 62 10.24 2.98 19.68
C ILE A 62 10.95 3.81 18.61
N LEU A 63 10.67 5.11 18.52
CA LEU A 63 11.33 5.99 17.56
C LEU A 63 12.84 5.99 17.77
N CYS A 64 13.30 6.19 19.02
CA CYS A 64 14.72 6.17 19.36
C CYS A 64 15.38 4.83 19.00
N ALA A 65 14.71 3.70 19.23
CA ALA A 65 15.24 2.39 18.84
C ALA A 65 15.39 2.26 17.32
N TYR A 66 14.37 2.72 16.57
CA TYR A 66 14.36 2.64 15.12
C TYR A 66 15.45 3.52 14.51
N THR A 67 15.75 4.68 15.10
CA THR A 67 16.90 5.51 14.66
C THR A 67 18.24 4.76 14.78
N GLN A 68 18.35 3.84 15.74
CA GLN A 68 19.52 2.99 15.99
C GLN A 68 19.47 1.65 15.24
N SER A 69 18.57 1.51 14.25
CA SER A 69 18.37 0.28 13.46
C SER A 69 17.93 -0.93 14.31
N VAL A 70 17.23 -0.70 15.43
CA VAL A 70 16.72 -1.73 16.33
C VAL A 70 15.19 -1.83 16.24
N PHE A 71 14.71 -2.83 15.50
CA PHE A 71 13.27 -3.05 15.24
C PHE A 71 12.64 -4.20 16.05
N SER A 72 13.47 -5.07 16.65
CA SER A 72 12.98 -6.21 17.42
C SER A 72 12.60 -5.78 18.83
N GLY A 73 11.35 -6.03 19.25
CA GLY A 73 10.89 -5.64 20.59
C GLY A 73 11.77 -6.14 21.74
N ARG A 74 12.39 -7.33 21.62
CA ARG A 74 13.34 -7.85 22.63
C ARG A 74 14.64 -7.06 22.68
N LYS A 75 15.12 -6.60 21.52
CA LYS A 75 16.29 -5.73 21.47
C LYS A 75 15.96 -4.33 22.00
N ILE A 76 14.75 -3.84 21.77
CA ILE A 76 14.28 -2.57 22.37
C ILE A 76 14.22 -2.68 23.89
N GLU A 77 13.66 -3.77 24.41
CA GLU A 77 13.67 -4.10 25.84
C GLU A 77 15.10 -4.17 26.41
N GLY A 78 16.05 -4.79 25.69
CA GLY A 78 17.47 -4.76 26.07
C GLY A 78 18.06 -3.34 26.08
N LEU A 79 17.75 -2.52 25.07
CA LEU A 79 18.23 -1.13 25.02
C LEU A 79 17.73 -0.29 26.20
N LEU A 80 16.55 -0.56 26.76
CA LEU A 80 16.05 0.13 27.95
C LEU A 80 16.94 -0.09 29.18
N LYS A 81 17.66 -1.22 29.23
CA LYS A 81 18.58 -1.59 30.32
C LYS A 81 20.02 -1.14 30.11
N ASP A 82 20.41 -0.93 28.85
CA ASP A 82 21.82 -0.72 28.50
C ASP A 82 22.10 0.71 27.98
N SER A 83 21.10 1.38 27.39
CA SER A 83 21.28 2.66 26.70
C SER A 83 20.84 3.85 27.54
N VAL A 84 21.76 4.76 27.80
CA VAL A 84 21.51 6.04 28.50
C VAL A 84 20.36 6.82 27.85
N ARG A 85 20.29 6.83 26.50
CA ARG A 85 19.22 7.50 25.75
C ARG A 85 17.85 6.93 26.08
N MET A 86 17.76 5.60 26.13
CA MET A 86 16.50 4.92 26.42
C MET A 86 16.09 5.09 27.86
N MET A 87 17.04 4.98 28.79
CA MET A 87 16.79 5.21 30.21
C MET A 87 16.28 6.63 30.47
N TRP A 88 16.85 7.64 29.80
CA TRP A 88 16.39 9.02 29.89
C TRP A 88 14.98 9.19 29.31
N LEU A 89 14.74 8.74 28.07
CA LEU A 89 13.41 8.84 27.43
C LEU A 89 12.31 8.08 28.17
N ALA A 90 12.67 6.95 28.79
CA ALA A 90 11.76 6.12 29.56
C ALA A 90 11.71 6.47 31.05
N GLN A 91 12.48 7.47 31.51
CA GLN A 91 12.60 7.82 32.93
C GLN A 91 12.87 6.60 33.84
N GLY A 92 13.72 5.67 33.38
CA GLY A 92 14.06 4.43 34.08
C GLY A 92 13.00 3.32 34.03
N TYR A 93 11.84 3.53 33.41
CA TYR A 93 10.87 2.45 33.18
C TYR A 93 11.39 1.44 32.15
N GLU A 94 11.11 0.16 32.39
CA GLU A 94 11.55 -0.95 31.53
C GLU A 94 10.36 -1.74 30.97
N PRO A 95 9.55 -1.17 30.05
CA PRO A 95 8.42 -1.89 29.47
C PRO A 95 8.89 -3.16 28.75
N SER A 96 8.21 -4.27 29.02
CA SER A 96 8.56 -5.55 28.41
C SER A 96 8.40 -5.54 26.88
N TYR A 97 9.08 -6.46 26.18
CA TYR A 97 8.94 -6.60 24.73
C TYR A 97 7.47 -6.83 24.30
N ARG A 98 6.64 -7.44 25.15
CA ARG A 98 5.22 -7.67 24.86
C ARG A 98 4.45 -6.35 24.84
N THR A 99 4.71 -5.48 25.80
CA THR A 99 4.09 -4.16 25.90
C THR A 99 4.47 -3.27 24.73
N ILE A 100 5.76 -3.25 24.38
CA ILE A 100 6.28 -2.52 23.21
C ILE A 100 5.62 -2.99 21.92
N ASN A 101 5.54 -4.31 21.70
CA ASN A 101 4.93 -4.85 20.49
C ASN A 101 3.42 -4.63 20.43
N ARG A 102 2.71 -4.69 21.57
CA ARG A 102 1.28 -4.39 21.66
C ARG A 102 0.99 -2.94 21.28
N PHE A 103 1.75 -2.00 21.83
CA PHE A 103 1.63 -0.59 21.46
C PHE A 103 1.88 -0.39 19.96
N ARG A 104 3.00 -0.92 19.43
CA ARG A 104 3.36 -0.76 18.01
C ARG A 104 2.27 -1.19 17.03
N VAL A 105 1.51 -2.24 17.35
CA VAL A 105 0.46 -2.79 16.48
C VAL A 105 -0.95 -2.35 16.86
N HIS A 106 -1.08 -1.44 17.83
CA HIS A 106 -2.37 -0.93 18.27
C HIS A 106 -3.01 -0.06 17.16
N PRO A 107 -4.31 -0.20 16.88
CA PRO A 107 -4.99 0.57 15.83
C PRO A 107 -4.82 2.10 15.96
N GLU A 108 -4.90 2.61 17.18
CA GLU A 108 -4.82 4.06 17.45
C GLU A 108 -3.42 4.66 17.22
N VAL A 109 -2.37 3.83 17.16
CA VAL A 109 -1.02 4.33 16.82
C VAL A 109 -0.98 4.90 15.41
N LYS A 110 -1.87 4.47 14.51
CA LYS A 110 -1.99 5.03 13.17
C LYS A 110 -2.27 6.53 13.21
N GLU A 111 -3.20 6.95 14.07
CA GLU A 111 -3.57 8.35 14.23
C GLU A 111 -2.44 9.15 14.90
N LEU A 112 -1.79 8.59 15.91
CA LEU A 112 -0.60 9.21 16.53
C LEU A 112 0.52 9.46 15.53
N LEU A 113 0.82 8.46 14.69
CA LEU A 113 1.83 8.61 13.64
C LEU A 113 1.40 9.66 12.62
N ARG A 114 0.14 9.66 12.18
CA ARG A 114 -0.39 10.68 11.27
C ARG A 114 -0.16 12.09 11.83
N GLN A 115 -0.57 12.33 13.08
CA GLN A 115 -0.37 13.61 13.76
C GLN A 115 1.12 13.97 13.88
N CYS A 116 1.97 13.01 14.19
CA CYS A 116 3.41 13.21 14.25
C CYS A 116 4.00 13.66 12.91
N PHE A 117 3.58 13.06 11.78
CA PHE A 117 4.00 13.51 10.45
C PHE A 117 3.50 14.92 10.10
N VAL A 118 2.26 15.25 10.49
CA VAL A 118 1.70 16.60 10.28
C VAL A 118 2.48 17.64 11.08
N GLN A 119 2.71 17.41 12.37
CA GLN A 119 3.45 18.33 13.23
C GLN A 119 4.90 18.48 12.78
N PHE A 120 5.55 17.36 12.42
CA PHE A 120 6.91 17.38 11.90
C PHE A 120 7.00 18.20 10.60
N ARG A 121 6.04 18.05 9.68
CA ARG A 121 5.98 18.87 8.47
C ARG A 121 5.81 20.35 8.80
N CYS A 122 4.90 20.71 9.70
CA CYS A 122 4.72 22.09 10.15
C CYS A 122 6.03 22.70 10.68
N GLN A 123 6.78 21.93 11.47
CA GLN A 123 8.09 22.34 11.96
C GLN A 123 9.09 22.57 10.81
N LEU A 124 9.16 21.67 9.83
CA LEU A 124 10.04 21.83 8.66
C LEU A 124 9.73 23.10 7.84
N VAL A 125 8.44 23.45 7.69
CA VAL A 125 8.02 24.69 7.01
C VAL A 125 8.46 25.91 7.80
N GLN A 126 8.21 25.92 9.12
CA GLN A 126 8.58 27.03 10.00
C GLN A 126 10.10 27.29 9.99
N GLU A 127 10.90 26.23 9.97
CA GLU A 127 12.36 26.29 9.89
C GLU A 127 12.90 26.54 8.47
N LYS A 128 12.04 26.67 7.46
CA LYS A 128 12.40 26.87 6.04
C LYS A 128 13.32 25.78 5.48
N LEU A 129 13.08 24.54 5.94
CA LEU A 129 13.72 23.34 5.42
C LEU A 129 13.00 22.81 4.17
N ILE A 130 11.72 23.15 4.02
CA ILE A 130 10.86 22.86 2.86
C ILE A 130 10.10 24.13 2.42
N GLU A 131 9.64 24.18 1.17
CA GLU A 131 9.07 25.38 0.52
C GLU A 131 7.58 25.20 0.13
N GLU A 132 7.05 23.98 0.25
CA GLU A 132 5.66 23.57 -0.06
C GLU A 132 5.26 23.77 -1.55
N GLU A 133 6.23 23.92 -2.44
CA GLU A 133 6.00 24.17 -3.87
C GLU A 133 5.72 22.88 -4.66
N ALA A 134 6.42 21.79 -4.31
CA ALA A 134 6.36 20.53 -5.04
C ALA A 134 6.46 19.33 -4.10
N ILE A 135 5.73 18.26 -4.42
CA ILE A 135 5.90 16.95 -3.77
C ILE A 135 6.46 15.93 -4.76
N PHE A 136 7.35 15.08 -4.25
CA PHE A 136 7.96 14.01 -5.02
C PHE A 136 7.41 12.66 -4.58
N VAL A 137 6.74 11.95 -5.49
CA VAL A 137 6.14 10.64 -5.24
C VAL A 137 6.97 9.55 -5.90
N ASP A 138 7.29 8.52 -5.13
CA ASP A 138 7.91 7.30 -5.64
C ASP A 138 7.53 6.07 -4.80
N GLY A 139 7.74 4.91 -5.41
CA GLY A 139 7.36 3.62 -4.89
C GLY A 139 8.56 2.72 -4.62
N THR A 140 8.51 1.98 -3.52
CA THR A 140 9.47 0.91 -3.27
C THR A 140 8.77 -0.32 -2.72
N LYS A 141 9.32 -1.49 -3.03
CA LYS A 141 8.80 -2.75 -2.53
C LYS A 141 9.59 -3.20 -1.31
N ILE A 142 8.90 -3.70 -0.29
CA ILE A 142 9.51 -4.21 0.96
C ILE A 142 8.97 -5.62 1.23
N GLU A 143 9.85 -6.53 1.66
CA GLU A 143 9.50 -7.93 1.92
C GLU A 143 8.56 -8.03 3.14
N ALA A 144 7.49 -8.81 3.02
CA ALA A 144 6.54 -9.02 4.11
C ALA A 144 7.11 -10.00 5.16
N ASN A 145 6.52 -10.01 6.36
CA ASN A 145 6.77 -11.08 7.34
C ASN A 145 5.99 -12.35 6.95
N ALA A 146 6.35 -12.93 5.81
CA ALA A 146 5.70 -14.10 5.25
C ALA A 146 6.70 -15.23 4.96
N ASN A 147 6.19 -16.45 4.82
CA ASN A 147 6.97 -17.57 4.32
C ASN A 147 7.24 -17.38 2.82
N LYS A 148 8.49 -17.60 2.41
CA LYS A 148 9.01 -17.31 1.06
C LYS A 148 8.35 -18.14 -0.05
N PHE A 149 7.82 -19.32 0.28
CA PHE A 149 7.38 -20.30 -0.74
C PHE A 149 5.88 -20.64 -0.71
N THR A 150 5.07 -19.91 0.06
CA THR A 150 3.66 -20.24 0.25
C THR A 150 2.74 -19.32 -0.54
N PHE A 151 2.52 -19.66 -1.81
CA PHE A 151 1.75 -18.86 -2.77
C PHE A 151 0.32 -19.39 -2.95
N VAL A 152 -0.61 -18.47 -3.19
CA VAL A 152 -1.93 -18.78 -3.75
C VAL A 152 -2.21 -17.81 -4.89
N TRP A 153 -2.54 -18.35 -6.07
CA TRP A 153 -2.75 -17.59 -7.30
C TRP A 153 -4.20 -17.68 -7.74
N ARG A 154 -4.82 -16.52 -8.01
CA ARG A 154 -6.24 -16.44 -8.40
C ARG A 154 -6.56 -17.35 -9.58
N LYS A 155 -5.77 -17.23 -10.65
CA LYS A 155 -5.92 -18.03 -11.88
C LYS A 155 -5.83 -19.55 -11.62
N ALA A 156 -5.01 -19.98 -10.66
CA ALA A 156 -4.91 -21.39 -10.31
C ALA A 156 -6.18 -21.85 -9.57
N ILE A 157 -6.68 -21.04 -8.63
CA ILE A 157 -7.92 -21.33 -7.90
C ILE A 157 -9.13 -21.32 -8.84
N GLU A 158 -9.23 -20.35 -9.77
CA GLU A 158 -10.28 -20.31 -10.80
C GLU A 158 -10.29 -21.60 -11.62
N LYS A 159 -9.12 -22.04 -12.10
CA LYS A 159 -8.98 -23.30 -12.84
C LYS A 159 -9.37 -24.51 -12.00
N TYR A 160 -8.91 -24.59 -10.75
CA TYR A 160 -9.21 -25.73 -9.88
C TYR A 160 -10.67 -25.76 -9.42
N SER A 161 -11.30 -24.59 -9.28
CA SER A 161 -12.73 -24.46 -8.97
C SER A 161 -13.57 -24.94 -10.14
N ALA A 162 -13.28 -24.48 -11.37
CA ALA A 162 -13.97 -24.93 -12.58
C ALA A 162 -13.83 -26.45 -12.77
N ASN A 163 -12.61 -26.99 -12.64
CA ASN A 163 -12.38 -28.43 -12.72
C ASN A 163 -13.10 -29.23 -11.61
N LEU A 164 -13.32 -28.63 -10.43
CA LEU A 164 -14.05 -29.28 -9.35
C LEU A 164 -15.53 -29.36 -9.68
N VAL A 165 -16.11 -28.28 -10.21
CA VAL A 165 -17.52 -28.23 -10.64
C VAL A 165 -17.78 -29.27 -11.73
N GLU A 166 -16.94 -29.30 -12.76
CA GLU A 166 -17.05 -30.28 -13.86
C GLU A 166 -17.02 -31.72 -13.34
N LYS A 167 -16.05 -32.05 -12.48
CA LYS A 167 -15.92 -33.39 -11.90
C LYS A 167 -17.04 -33.75 -10.94
N SER A 168 -17.51 -32.80 -10.12
CA SER A 168 -18.61 -33.07 -9.20
C SER A 168 -19.90 -33.35 -9.94
N ASN A 169 -20.15 -32.63 -11.05
CA ASN A 169 -21.33 -32.84 -11.87
C ASN A 169 -21.27 -34.19 -12.61
N GLN A 170 -20.13 -34.51 -13.24
CA GLN A 170 -19.93 -35.81 -13.90
C GLN A 170 -20.15 -36.99 -12.96
N ILE A 171 -19.58 -36.93 -11.75
CA ILE A 171 -19.76 -38.00 -10.76
C ILE A 171 -21.21 -38.03 -10.24
N TYR A 172 -21.84 -36.88 -10.07
CA TYR A 172 -23.24 -36.83 -9.66
C TYR A 172 -24.17 -37.46 -10.72
N GLU A 173 -23.96 -37.18 -12.00
CA GLU A 173 -24.68 -37.83 -13.10
C GLU A 173 -24.43 -39.35 -13.11
N GLU A 174 -23.19 -39.80 -12.93
CA GLU A 174 -22.86 -41.24 -12.81
C GLU A 174 -23.57 -41.90 -11.61
N LEU A 175 -23.72 -41.18 -10.49
CA LEU A 175 -24.44 -41.67 -9.31
C LEU A 175 -25.95 -41.80 -9.54
N LEU A 176 -26.53 -40.93 -10.39
CA LEU A 176 -27.93 -41.01 -10.82
C LEU A 176 -28.14 -42.14 -11.83
N GLU A 177 -27.29 -42.26 -12.85
CA GLU A 177 -27.38 -43.33 -13.86
C GLU A 177 -27.28 -44.74 -13.27
N LYS A 178 -26.53 -44.90 -12.17
CA LYS A 178 -26.35 -46.17 -11.47
C LYS A 178 -27.35 -46.38 -10.32
N ASP A 179 -28.36 -45.50 -10.17
CA ASP A 179 -29.36 -45.54 -9.09
C ASP A 179 -28.75 -45.64 -7.67
N ILE A 180 -27.56 -45.07 -7.48
CA ILE A 180 -26.85 -45.14 -6.20
C ILE A 180 -27.51 -44.18 -5.20
N ILE A 181 -27.89 -42.99 -5.65
CA ILE A 181 -28.61 -41.99 -4.84
C ILE A 181 -29.83 -41.44 -5.61
N PRO A 182 -30.91 -41.04 -4.91
CA PRO A 182 -32.04 -40.36 -5.54
C PRO A 182 -31.67 -38.92 -5.94
N GLU A 183 -32.30 -38.43 -7.01
CA GLU A 183 -32.14 -37.05 -7.48
C GLU A 183 -32.38 -36.04 -6.35
N ILE A 184 -31.54 -35.02 -6.30
CA ILE A 184 -31.63 -33.91 -5.35
C ILE A 184 -32.22 -32.71 -6.08
N GLU A 185 -33.12 -31.99 -5.40
CA GLU A 185 -33.59 -30.69 -5.89
C GLU A 185 -32.42 -29.72 -6.00
N ARG A 186 -32.14 -29.27 -7.23
CA ARG A 186 -31.12 -28.26 -7.51
C ARG A 186 -31.67 -26.86 -7.28
N GLU A 187 -30.83 -25.98 -6.73
CA GLU A 187 -31.14 -24.57 -6.54
C GLU A 187 -31.36 -23.89 -7.90
N ARG A 188 -32.45 -23.10 -8.00
CA ARG A 188 -32.89 -22.46 -9.25
C ARG A 188 -31.90 -21.41 -9.80
N GLU A 189 -31.04 -20.86 -8.94
CA GLU A 189 -30.12 -19.77 -9.27
C GLU A 189 -28.84 -20.25 -9.99
N SER A 190 -28.49 -21.54 -9.88
CA SER A 190 -27.32 -22.13 -10.56
C SER A 190 -27.54 -23.63 -10.89
N PRO A 191 -28.45 -23.95 -11.82
CA PRO A 191 -28.80 -25.35 -12.13
C PRO A 191 -27.63 -26.19 -12.65
N ASP A 192 -26.63 -25.52 -13.23
CA ASP A 192 -25.44 -26.12 -13.83
C ASP A 192 -24.28 -26.34 -12.84
N GLU A 193 -24.36 -25.86 -11.59
CA GLU A 193 -23.29 -26.03 -10.59
C GLU A 193 -23.81 -26.52 -9.23
N LEU A 194 -23.30 -27.66 -8.76
CA LEU A 194 -23.63 -28.18 -7.43
C LEU A 194 -23.15 -27.24 -6.31
N SER A 195 -24.06 -26.61 -5.57
CA SER A 195 -23.75 -25.70 -4.47
C SER A 195 -23.01 -26.41 -3.31
N THR A 196 -22.40 -25.66 -2.38
CA THR A 196 -21.75 -26.28 -1.22
C THR A 196 -22.73 -27.08 -0.35
N LYS A 197 -23.99 -26.66 -0.30
CA LYS A 197 -25.06 -27.37 0.42
C LYS A 197 -25.49 -28.62 -0.33
N GLU A 198 -25.59 -28.55 -1.66
CA GLU A 198 -25.94 -29.71 -2.49
C GLU A 198 -24.86 -30.79 -2.46
N LEU A 199 -23.57 -30.41 -2.53
CA LEU A 199 -22.47 -31.36 -2.35
C LEU A 199 -22.50 -32.03 -0.97
N ALA A 200 -22.91 -31.30 0.08
CA ALA A 200 -23.06 -31.87 1.41
C ALA A 200 -24.26 -32.82 1.49
N ARG A 201 -25.39 -32.50 0.84
CA ARG A 201 -26.56 -33.40 0.72
C ARG A 201 -26.21 -34.69 -0.05
N VAL A 202 -25.39 -34.60 -1.10
CA VAL A 202 -24.88 -35.79 -1.80
C VAL A 202 -24.01 -36.64 -0.86
N GLU A 203 -23.13 -36.02 -0.08
CA GLU A 203 -22.32 -36.74 0.91
C GLU A 203 -23.16 -37.44 1.98
N GLU A 204 -24.23 -36.78 2.45
CA GLU A 204 -25.19 -37.33 3.41
C GLU A 204 -25.97 -38.52 2.83
N LYS A 205 -26.55 -38.39 1.62
CA LYS A 205 -27.23 -39.51 0.95
C LYS A 205 -26.29 -40.69 0.70
N LEU A 206 -25.03 -40.43 0.33
CA LEU A 206 -24.01 -41.48 0.20
C LEU A 206 -23.62 -42.08 1.55
N HIS A 207 -23.68 -41.30 2.64
CA HIS A 207 -23.47 -41.81 3.99
C HIS A 207 -24.58 -42.77 4.39
N ASP A 208 -25.85 -42.41 4.17
CA ASP A 208 -27.01 -43.24 4.46
C ASP A 208 -26.95 -44.55 3.67
N LYS A 209 -26.70 -44.47 2.35
CA LYS A 209 -26.55 -45.66 1.50
C LYS A 209 -25.43 -46.60 2.00
N VAL A 210 -24.29 -46.06 2.43
CA VAL A 210 -23.21 -46.87 3.02
C VAL A 210 -23.63 -47.51 4.33
N LYS A 211 -24.42 -46.79 5.15
CA LYS A 211 -24.95 -47.31 6.41
C LYS A 211 -25.95 -48.44 6.18
N ASP A 212 -26.84 -48.30 5.20
CA ASP A 212 -27.79 -49.36 4.80
C ASP A 212 -27.04 -50.65 4.39
N TYR A 213 -25.96 -50.53 3.62
CA TYR A 213 -25.11 -51.67 3.28
C TYR A 213 -24.41 -52.27 4.50
N ASP A 214 -23.96 -51.45 5.46
CA ASP A 214 -23.33 -51.93 6.69
C ASP A 214 -24.35 -52.72 7.55
N GLU A 215 -25.58 -52.23 7.68
CA GLU A 215 -26.69 -52.91 8.38
C GLU A 215 -27.08 -54.22 7.68
N GLN A 216 -27.21 -54.24 6.35
CA GLN A 216 -27.50 -55.47 5.58
C GLN A 216 -26.39 -56.54 5.70
N ILE A 217 -25.13 -56.12 5.80
CA ILE A 217 -23.99 -57.04 6.01
C ILE A 217 -24.00 -57.64 7.42
N GLU A 218 -24.47 -56.91 8.43
CA GLU A 218 -24.59 -57.39 9.81
C GLU A 218 -25.75 -58.39 9.98
N VAL A 219 -26.85 -58.19 9.25
CA VAL A 219 -28.04 -59.06 9.31
C VAL A 219 -27.91 -60.33 8.46
N SER A 220 -27.16 -60.32 7.36
CA SER A 220 -27.02 -61.48 6.46
C SER A 220 -26.13 -62.58 7.07
N GLU A 221 -26.68 -63.79 7.21
CA GLU A 221 -25.95 -64.97 7.70
C GLU A 221 -25.11 -65.65 6.61
N ASP A 222 -25.47 -65.49 5.33
CA ASP A 222 -24.77 -66.10 4.19
C ASP A 222 -23.42 -65.42 3.90
N VAL A 223 -22.41 -66.24 3.61
CA VAL A 223 -21.05 -65.79 3.27
C VAL A 223 -21.00 -65.22 1.86
N SER A 224 -21.79 -65.75 0.93
CA SER A 224 -21.78 -65.34 -0.48
C SER A 224 -22.41 -63.96 -0.66
N GLU A 225 -23.58 -63.74 -0.05
CA GLU A 225 -24.28 -62.45 -0.01
C GLU A 225 -23.45 -61.34 0.65
N ARG A 226 -22.84 -61.61 1.82
CA ARG A 226 -21.93 -60.65 2.48
C ARG A 226 -20.74 -60.25 1.61
N LYS A 227 -20.21 -61.16 0.78
CA LYS A 227 -19.11 -60.85 -0.13
C LYS A 227 -19.56 -59.94 -1.27
N GLN A 228 -20.76 -60.13 -1.80
CA GLN A 228 -21.35 -59.28 -2.83
C GLN A 228 -21.67 -57.87 -2.29
N LEU A 229 -22.35 -57.77 -1.14
CA LEU A 229 -22.65 -56.49 -0.49
C LEU A 229 -21.39 -55.69 -0.15
N ARG A 230 -20.31 -56.36 0.29
CA ARG A 230 -19.00 -55.71 0.51
C ARG A 230 -18.37 -55.18 -0.77
N SER A 231 -18.63 -55.81 -1.92
CA SER A 231 -18.15 -55.36 -3.23
C SER A 231 -18.91 -54.12 -3.67
N GLU A 232 -20.24 -54.15 -3.57
CA GLU A 232 -21.13 -53.05 -3.95
C GLU A 232 -20.92 -51.81 -3.08
N ARG A 233 -20.71 -51.97 -1.76
CA ARG A 233 -20.39 -50.88 -0.82
C ARG A 233 -19.11 -50.09 -1.17
N LYS A 234 -18.15 -50.68 -1.89
CA LYS A 234 -16.86 -50.00 -2.17
C LYS A 234 -17.06 -48.71 -2.97
N ALA A 235 -17.93 -48.71 -3.96
CA ALA A 235 -18.16 -47.55 -4.82
C ALA A 235 -18.82 -46.38 -4.04
N PRO A 236 -19.96 -46.54 -3.35
CA PRO A 236 -20.55 -45.50 -2.51
C PRO A 236 -19.58 -44.95 -1.44
N LYS A 237 -18.80 -45.82 -0.79
CA LYS A 237 -17.79 -45.40 0.19
C LYS A 237 -16.68 -44.54 -0.42
N GLN A 238 -16.24 -44.88 -1.64
CA GLN A 238 -15.26 -44.08 -2.37
C GLN A 238 -15.83 -42.73 -2.79
N TYR A 239 -17.04 -42.70 -3.35
CA TYR A 239 -17.70 -41.44 -3.73
C TYR A 239 -17.95 -40.55 -2.52
N ARG A 240 -18.40 -41.09 -1.38
CA ARG A 240 -18.56 -40.32 -0.14
C ARG A 240 -17.28 -39.61 0.25
N LYS A 241 -16.14 -40.31 0.22
CA LYS A 241 -14.83 -39.71 0.51
C LYS A 241 -14.48 -38.58 -0.46
N GLN A 242 -14.81 -38.73 -1.75
CA GLN A 242 -14.60 -37.70 -2.77
C GLN A 242 -15.50 -36.48 -2.54
N PHE A 243 -16.79 -36.66 -2.29
CA PHE A 243 -17.71 -35.55 -2.01
C PHE A 243 -17.35 -34.80 -0.73
N LYS A 244 -16.91 -35.50 0.32
CA LYS A 244 -16.38 -34.85 1.53
C LYS A 244 -15.16 -33.96 1.23
N ASP A 245 -14.26 -34.40 0.36
CA ASP A 245 -13.12 -33.60 -0.11
C ASP A 245 -13.57 -32.43 -1.01
N TYR A 246 -14.58 -32.64 -1.87
CA TYR A 246 -15.15 -31.58 -2.72
C TYR A 246 -15.81 -30.47 -1.93
N VAL A 247 -16.58 -30.79 -0.87
CA VAL A 247 -17.16 -29.80 0.04
C VAL A 247 -16.07 -28.93 0.67
N ALA A 248 -15.05 -29.57 1.25
CA ALA A 248 -13.94 -28.86 1.89
C ALA A 248 -13.15 -27.98 0.90
N ARG A 249 -12.90 -28.47 -0.32
CA ARG A 249 -12.22 -27.69 -1.37
C ARG A 249 -13.06 -26.55 -1.89
N LYS A 250 -14.37 -26.73 -2.10
CA LYS A 250 -15.27 -25.67 -2.57
C LYS A 250 -15.37 -24.54 -1.55
N GLN A 251 -15.52 -24.85 -0.27
CA GLN A 251 -15.47 -23.86 0.82
C GLN A 251 -14.12 -23.12 0.85
N LYS A 252 -13.01 -23.85 0.70
CA LYS A 252 -11.67 -23.25 0.64
C LYS A 252 -11.53 -22.29 -0.55
N TYR A 253 -11.98 -22.67 -1.75
CA TYR A 253 -11.88 -21.80 -2.93
C TYR A 253 -12.75 -20.56 -2.80
N GLN A 254 -13.93 -20.67 -2.18
CA GLN A 254 -14.77 -19.50 -1.85
C GLN A 254 -14.04 -18.55 -0.91
N ASN A 255 -13.44 -19.06 0.17
CA ASN A 255 -12.63 -18.27 1.10
C ASN A 255 -11.41 -17.63 0.40
N ASP A 256 -10.73 -18.38 -0.47
CA ASP A 256 -9.62 -17.87 -1.28
C ASP A 256 -10.06 -16.69 -2.16
N MET A 257 -11.24 -16.76 -2.78
CA MET A 257 -11.79 -15.66 -3.60
C MET A 257 -12.12 -14.42 -2.77
N VAL A 258 -12.67 -14.59 -1.57
CA VAL A 258 -12.89 -13.48 -0.62
C VAL A 258 -11.57 -12.83 -0.25
N ILE A 259 -10.55 -13.61 0.07
CA ILE A 259 -9.21 -13.09 0.40
C ILE A 259 -8.60 -12.36 -0.81
N PHE A 260 -8.73 -12.90 -2.02
CA PHE A 260 -8.19 -12.22 -3.21
C PHE A 260 -8.79 -10.83 -3.38
N GLY A 261 -10.12 -10.67 -3.24
CA GLY A 261 -10.81 -9.43 -3.59
C GLY A 261 -10.48 -9.06 -5.05
N GLU A 262 -9.82 -7.92 -5.27
CA GLU A 262 -9.36 -7.48 -6.61
C GLU A 262 -7.95 -7.98 -6.98
N ARG A 263 -7.25 -8.64 -6.07
CA ARG A 263 -5.84 -9.03 -6.21
C ARG A 263 -5.69 -10.32 -7.02
N ASN A 264 -4.51 -10.52 -7.60
CA ASN A 264 -4.18 -11.73 -8.37
C ASN A 264 -3.52 -12.83 -7.53
N SER A 265 -3.03 -12.50 -6.34
CA SER A 265 -2.25 -13.41 -5.51
C SER A 265 -2.25 -12.95 -4.05
N TYR A 266 -2.15 -13.86 -3.09
CA TYR A 266 -1.94 -13.55 -1.67
C TYR A 266 -1.03 -14.59 -1.00
N SER A 267 -0.35 -14.21 0.09
CA SER A 267 0.48 -15.14 0.87
C SER A 267 -0.30 -15.92 1.93
N LYS A 268 -0.04 -17.22 2.07
CA LYS A 268 -0.75 -18.07 3.08
C LYS A 268 -0.53 -17.65 4.53
N THR A 269 0.57 -16.96 4.84
CA THR A 269 0.91 -16.55 6.22
C THR A 269 0.57 -15.10 6.52
N ASP A 270 0.54 -14.25 5.50
CA ASP A 270 0.17 -12.84 5.59
C ASP A 270 -0.78 -12.52 4.44
N HIS A 271 -2.07 -12.64 4.69
CA HIS A 271 -3.11 -12.58 3.66
C HIS A 271 -3.18 -11.21 2.97
N ASP A 272 -2.66 -10.14 3.58
CA ASP A 272 -2.63 -8.80 2.99
C ASP A 272 -1.44 -8.58 2.04
N ALA A 273 -0.39 -9.39 2.18
CA ALA A 273 0.79 -9.34 1.32
C ALA A 273 0.51 -9.98 -0.05
N THR A 274 1.03 -9.35 -1.10
CA THR A 274 0.94 -9.87 -2.48
C THR A 274 2.32 -10.20 -3.02
N PHE A 275 2.36 -11.03 -4.06
CA PHE A 275 3.63 -11.41 -4.66
C PHE A 275 4.11 -10.33 -5.64
N MET A 276 5.32 -9.85 -5.38
CA MET A 276 5.95 -8.81 -6.15
C MET A 276 7.37 -9.22 -6.53
N ARG A 277 7.82 -8.78 -7.71
CA ARG A 277 9.20 -8.97 -8.13
C ARG A 277 10.09 -7.97 -7.39
N MET A 278 10.91 -8.46 -6.49
CA MET A 278 11.91 -7.72 -5.71
C MET A 278 13.26 -7.76 -6.42
N LYS A 279 14.00 -6.65 -6.45
CA LYS A 279 15.33 -6.56 -7.09
C LYS A 279 16.43 -6.73 -6.04
N ASP A 280 16.48 -7.90 -5.41
CA ASP A 280 17.36 -8.15 -4.26
C ASP A 280 18.70 -8.82 -4.62
N ASP A 281 18.83 -9.37 -5.83
CA ASP A 281 20.04 -10.07 -6.23
C ASP A 281 21.07 -9.12 -6.84
N TYR A 282 22.36 -9.45 -6.66
CA TYR A 282 23.49 -8.69 -7.19
C TYR A 282 23.41 -8.50 -8.72
N MET A 283 22.80 -9.47 -9.42
CA MET A 283 22.56 -9.45 -10.86
C MET A 283 21.25 -8.75 -11.27
N LYS A 284 20.42 -8.32 -10.31
CA LYS A 284 19.09 -7.70 -10.50
C LYS A 284 18.10 -8.54 -11.35
N ASN A 285 18.30 -9.86 -11.45
CA ASN A 285 17.37 -10.79 -12.10
C ASN A 285 16.01 -10.84 -11.40
N GLY A 286 15.95 -10.44 -10.13
CA GLY A 286 14.75 -10.16 -9.36
C GLY A 286 13.93 -11.38 -8.99
N GLN A 287 13.69 -11.59 -7.70
CA GLN A 287 12.95 -12.72 -7.15
C GLN A 287 11.49 -12.35 -6.85
N LEU A 288 10.56 -13.26 -7.13
CA LEU A 288 9.17 -13.12 -6.65
C LEU A 288 9.12 -13.44 -5.15
N LYS A 289 8.67 -12.47 -4.35
CA LYS A 289 8.49 -12.61 -2.90
C LYS A 289 7.18 -11.96 -2.48
N ALA A 290 6.62 -12.43 -1.36
CA ALA A 290 5.51 -11.74 -0.72
C ALA A 290 6.00 -10.40 -0.17
N GLY A 291 5.29 -9.34 -0.47
CA GLY A 291 5.67 -8.01 -0.06
C GLY A 291 4.56 -6.98 -0.21
N TYR A 292 4.95 -5.77 0.12
CA TYR A 292 4.10 -4.60 0.10
C TYR A 292 4.72 -3.55 -0.82
N ASN A 293 3.88 -2.87 -1.60
CA ASN A 293 4.30 -1.72 -2.39
C ASN A 293 4.09 -0.46 -1.54
N VAL A 294 5.18 0.10 -1.06
CA VAL A 294 5.21 1.28 -0.20
C VAL A 294 5.37 2.51 -1.07
N GLN A 295 4.47 3.45 -0.93
CA GLN A 295 4.47 4.72 -1.65
C GLN A 295 4.81 5.81 -0.64
N ILE A 296 5.70 6.73 -1.02
CA ILE A 296 6.02 7.89 -0.19
C ILE A 296 5.88 9.18 -0.99
N ALA A 297 5.57 10.25 -0.28
CA ALA A 297 5.69 11.61 -0.77
C ALA A 297 6.79 12.30 0.03
N THR A 298 7.75 12.89 -0.67
CA THR A 298 8.89 13.57 -0.07
C THR A 298 9.00 15.01 -0.53
N GLU A 299 9.61 15.82 0.31
CA GLU A 299 10.09 17.15 -0.03
C GLU A 299 11.33 17.46 0.81
N GLY A 300 12.34 18.06 0.20
CA GLY A 300 13.60 18.35 0.87
C GLY A 300 14.24 17.08 1.44
N GLN A 301 14.07 15.93 0.79
CA GLN A 301 14.46 14.57 1.23
C GLN A 301 13.98 14.20 2.65
N TYR A 302 12.79 14.65 3.03
CA TYR A 302 12.03 14.16 4.19
C TYR A 302 10.78 13.42 3.69
N ALA A 303 10.43 12.30 4.33
CA ALA A 303 9.16 11.62 4.06
C ALA A 303 8.02 12.39 4.76
N LEU A 304 7.07 12.92 4.01
CA LEU A 304 5.97 13.72 4.55
C LEU A 304 4.65 12.93 4.62
N ALA A 305 4.47 11.97 3.73
CA ALA A 305 3.34 11.05 3.75
C ALA A 305 3.74 9.70 3.17
N PHE A 306 3.03 8.65 3.56
CA PHE A 306 3.28 7.30 3.08
C PHE A 306 2.00 6.44 3.08
N ASP A 307 1.99 5.42 2.24
CA ASP A 307 0.93 4.42 2.22
C ASP A 307 1.40 3.07 1.69
N VAL A 308 0.59 2.05 1.94
CA VAL A 308 0.89 0.67 1.60
C VAL A 308 -0.18 0.08 0.71
N PHE A 309 0.25 -0.40 -0.45
CA PHE A 309 -0.62 -0.99 -1.46
C PHE A 309 -0.29 -2.46 -1.74
N PRO A 310 -1.32 -3.28 -2.00
CA PRO A 310 -1.14 -4.64 -2.48
C PRO A 310 -0.78 -4.70 -3.97
N ASN A 311 -0.86 -3.58 -4.70
CA ASN A 311 -0.62 -3.54 -6.15
C ASN A 311 0.88 -3.58 -6.47
N PRO A 312 1.36 -4.53 -7.30
CA PRO A 312 2.78 -4.61 -7.65
C PRO A 312 3.30 -3.45 -8.52
N THR A 313 2.40 -2.76 -9.23
CA THR A 313 2.69 -1.66 -10.16
C THR A 313 2.21 -0.32 -9.59
N ASP A 314 3.01 0.71 -9.78
CA ASP A 314 2.80 2.04 -9.15
C ASP A 314 1.71 2.89 -9.83
N THR A 315 1.38 2.61 -11.09
CA THR A 315 0.38 3.41 -11.85
C THR A 315 -0.97 3.52 -11.14
N ARG A 316 -1.43 2.44 -10.52
CA ARG A 316 -2.75 2.36 -9.88
C ARG A 316 -2.76 2.81 -8.43
N THR A 317 -1.59 2.93 -7.80
CA THR A 317 -1.49 3.36 -6.40
C THR A 317 -1.56 4.88 -6.28
N PHE A 318 -1.35 5.59 -7.38
CA PHE A 318 -1.19 7.04 -7.40
C PHE A 318 -2.42 7.82 -6.91
N ILE A 319 -3.57 7.67 -7.57
CA ILE A 319 -4.80 8.39 -7.21
C ILE A 319 -5.24 8.04 -5.77
N PRO A 320 -5.28 6.75 -5.36
CA PRO A 320 -5.54 6.41 -3.96
C PRO A 320 -4.58 7.07 -2.98
N PHE A 321 -3.29 7.15 -3.31
CA PHE A 321 -2.29 7.78 -2.47
C PHE A 321 -2.48 9.30 -2.37
N LEU A 322 -2.77 9.98 -3.49
CA LEU A 322 -3.11 11.42 -3.50
C LEU A 322 -4.37 11.71 -2.66
N ASN A 323 -5.43 10.90 -2.80
CA ASN A 323 -6.64 11.00 -1.98
C ASN A 323 -6.33 10.89 -0.48
N LYS A 324 -5.48 9.92 -0.10
CA LYS A 324 -5.06 9.74 1.29
C LYS A 324 -4.30 10.95 1.81
N MET A 325 -3.37 11.49 1.02
CA MET A 325 -2.62 12.69 1.41
C MET A 325 -3.53 13.89 1.68
N GLU A 326 -4.47 14.16 0.79
CA GLU A 326 -5.43 15.27 0.94
C GLU A 326 -6.33 15.11 2.16
N LYS A 327 -6.72 13.87 2.47
CA LYS A 327 -7.62 13.57 3.59
C LYS A 327 -6.90 13.56 4.93
N GLU A 328 -5.69 13.01 4.99
CA GLU A 328 -5.04 12.61 6.24
C GLU A 328 -3.79 13.43 6.57
N PHE A 329 -3.10 14.02 5.59
CA PHE A 329 -1.80 14.65 5.81
C PHE A 329 -1.83 16.15 5.57
N PHE A 330 -2.02 16.60 4.32
CA PHE A 330 -1.97 18.01 3.95
C PHE A 330 -2.54 18.25 2.54
N GLN A 331 -2.85 19.51 2.24
CA GLN A 331 -3.28 19.94 0.91
C GLN A 331 -2.14 19.79 -0.10
N LEU A 332 -2.43 19.21 -1.27
CA LEU A 332 -1.42 19.00 -2.31
C LEU A 332 -0.87 20.33 -2.85
N PRO A 333 0.45 20.43 -3.04
CA PRO A 333 1.10 21.61 -3.57
C PRO A 333 0.83 21.78 -5.07
N LYS A 334 1.37 22.86 -5.66
CA LYS A 334 1.17 23.22 -7.07
C LYS A 334 1.67 22.13 -8.02
N TYR A 335 2.88 21.62 -7.76
CA TYR A 335 3.53 20.64 -8.62
C TYR A 335 3.55 19.25 -7.98
N ILE A 336 3.09 18.24 -8.74
CA ILE A 336 3.15 16.84 -8.34
C ILE A 336 4.15 16.12 -9.23
N VAL A 337 5.27 15.70 -8.65
CA VAL A 337 6.40 15.12 -9.37
C VAL A 337 6.45 13.62 -9.13
N ALA A 338 6.56 12.82 -10.19
CA ALA A 338 6.65 11.37 -10.06
C ALA A 338 7.43 10.70 -11.19
N ASP A 339 7.72 9.41 -11.03
CA ASP A 339 8.41 8.58 -12.02
C ASP A 339 7.56 8.27 -13.28
N ALA A 340 8.18 7.61 -14.26
CA ALA A 340 7.49 7.24 -15.50
C ALA A 340 6.40 6.17 -15.34
N GLY A 341 6.51 5.36 -14.28
CA GLY A 341 5.53 4.34 -13.91
C GLY A 341 4.18 4.91 -13.48
N TYR A 342 4.14 6.15 -12.98
CA TYR A 342 2.90 6.86 -12.67
C TYR A 342 2.26 7.53 -13.89
N GLY A 343 2.98 7.69 -15.00
CA GLY A 343 2.49 8.37 -16.21
C GLY A 343 1.41 7.58 -16.95
N SER A 344 0.14 7.94 -16.74
CA SER A 344 -1.01 7.36 -17.43
C SER A 344 -2.10 8.39 -17.70
N GLU A 345 -2.94 8.14 -18.70
CA GLU A 345 -4.04 9.03 -19.08
C GLU A 345 -4.98 9.34 -17.91
N GLN A 346 -5.33 8.31 -17.13
CA GLN A 346 -6.20 8.42 -15.97
C GLN A 346 -5.57 9.31 -14.88
N ASN A 347 -4.27 9.12 -14.60
CA ASN A 347 -3.58 9.91 -13.58
C ASN A 347 -3.41 11.38 -14.00
N TYR A 348 -3.15 11.64 -15.29
CA TYR A 348 -3.05 13.01 -15.78
C TYR A 348 -4.40 13.72 -15.80
N GLU A 349 -5.46 13.02 -16.20
CA GLU A 349 -6.82 13.56 -16.13
C GLU A 349 -7.21 13.93 -14.71
N ASP A 350 -6.93 13.05 -13.76
CA ASP A 350 -7.24 13.29 -12.36
C ASP A 350 -6.50 14.52 -11.79
N ILE A 351 -5.21 14.66 -12.07
CA ILE A 351 -4.43 15.81 -11.60
C ILE A 351 -4.89 17.12 -12.26
N LEU A 352 -5.04 17.12 -13.59
CA LEU A 352 -5.35 18.34 -14.35
C LEU A 352 -6.79 18.80 -14.14
N THR A 353 -7.75 17.88 -14.18
CA THR A 353 -9.18 18.20 -14.16
C THR A 353 -9.73 18.24 -12.74
N ASN A 354 -9.48 17.20 -11.93
CA ASN A 354 -10.08 17.10 -10.59
C ASN A 354 -9.33 17.96 -9.58
N ARG A 355 -7.99 17.88 -9.58
CA ARG A 355 -7.14 18.57 -8.57
C ARG A 355 -6.68 19.94 -9.00
N LYS A 356 -6.75 20.27 -10.30
CA LYS A 356 -6.26 21.53 -10.87
C LYS A 356 -4.81 21.82 -10.45
N ARG A 357 -3.98 20.78 -10.44
CA ARG A 357 -2.53 20.85 -10.16
C ARG A 357 -1.72 20.55 -11.42
N THR A 358 -0.41 20.79 -11.37
CA THR A 358 0.47 20.56 -12.51
C THR A 358 1.24 19.24 -12.33
N PRO A 359 0.98 18.22 -13.17
CA PRO A 359 1.74 16.98 -13.13
C PRO A 359 3.10 17.17 -13.81
N LEU A 360 4.19 16.94 -13.07
CA LEU A 360 5.55 16.84 -13.59
C LEU A 360 5.97 15.36 -13.58
N ILE A 361 5.32 14.60 -14.44
CA ILE A 361 5.42 13.14 -14.49
C ILE A 361 5.70 12.76 -15.92
N THR A 362 6.77 12.01 -16.15
CA THR A 362 7.06 11.50 -17.50
C THR A 362 6.17 10.31 -17.83
N TYR A 363 5.93 10.03 -19.11
CA TYR A 363 5.29 8.78 -19.54
C TYR A 363 6.33 7.76 -20.00
N ASN A 364 5.96 6.48 -20.06
CA ASN A 364 6.90 5.37 -20.33
C ASN A 364 7.77 5.53 -21.60
N LEU A 365 7.24 6.15 -22.65
CA LEU A 365 7.96 6.37 -23.92
C LEU A 365 8.80 7.65 -23.95
N TYR A 366 8.62 8.58 -23.00
CA TYR A 366 9.23 9.91 -23.02
C TYR A 366 10.75 9.91 -23.26
N ARG A 367 11.48 9.03 -22.58
CA ARG A 367 12.94 8.90 -22.77
C ARG A 367 13.32 8.17 -24.05
N LYS A 368 12.49 7.23 -24.50
CA LYS A 368 12.76 6.43 -25.72
C LYS A 368 12.58 7.29 -26.96
N GLU A 369 11.58 8.15 -26.98
CA GLU A 369 11.27 9.08 -28.06
C GLU A 369 12.41 10.07 -28.36
N LYS A 370 13.23 10.39 -27.37
CA LYS A 370 14.40 11.27 -27.55
C LYS A 370 15.59 10.57 -28.24
N LYS A 371 15.62 9.23 -28.31
CA LYS A 371 16.75 8.49 -28.90
C LYS A 371 16.68 8.52 -30.43
N LYS A 372 17.84 8.71 -31.08
CA LYS A 372 17.97 8.72 -32.56
C LYS A 372 17.32 7.50 -33.23
N LYS A 373 17.61 6.29 -32.73
CA LYS A 373 16.98 5.03 -33.20
C LYS A 373 15.45 5.05 -33.21
N TYR A 374 14.80 5.78 -32.30
CA TYR A 374 13.34 5.87 -32.26
C TYR A 374 12.82 6.90 -33.28
N LYS A 375 13.47 8.07 -33.36
CA LYS A 375 13.13 9.13 -34.31
C LYS A 375 13.30 8.69 -35.76
N ASP A 376 14.35 7.93 -36.04
CA ASP A 376 14.68 7.48 -37.39
C ASP A 376 13.91 6.21 -37.78
N ASN A 377 13.11 5.62 -36.89
CA ASN A 377 12.35 4.41 -37.19
C ASN A 377 11.05 4.76 -37.95
N PRO A 378 10.95 4.43 -39.25
CA PRO A 378 9.80 4.81 -40.06
C PRO A 378 8.53 4.04 -39.67
N PHE A 379 8.61 2.92 -38.94
CA PHE A 379 7.43 2.12 -38.59
C PHE A 379 6.67 2.62 -37.36
N THR A 380 7.24 3.62 -36.67
CA THR A 380 6.64 4.28 -35.51
C THR A 380 5.61 5.31 -35.95
N ILE A 381 4.37 5.15 -35.50
CA ILE A 381 3.23 6.02 -35.87
C ILE A 381 3.50 7.49 -35.53
N ALA A 382 4.20 7.77 -34.43
CA ALA A 382 4.55 9.13 -34.01
C ALA A 382 5.48 9.87 -35.00
N ASN A 383 6.12 9.16 -35.92
CA ASN A 383 6.98 9.72 -36.94
C ASN A 383 6.27 9.84 -38.31
N TRP A 384 4.98 9.46 -38.39
CA TRP A 384 4.21 9.56 -39.61
C TRP A 384 3.66 10.97 -39.76
N GLU A 385 3.59 11.44 -40.99
CA GLU A 385 2.96 12.70 -41.31
C GLU A 385 1.44 12.58 -41.15
N TYR A 386 0.84 13.56 -40.47
CA TYR A 386 -0.58 13.66 -40.24
C TYR A 386 -1.14 14.84 -41.03
N HIS A 387 -2.06 14.55 -41.95
CA HIS A 387 -2.74 15.53 -42.80
C HIS A 387 -4.03 15.94 -42.13
N GLN A 388 -4.09 17.19 -41.64
CA GLN A 388 -5.23 17.70 -40.88
C GLN A 388 -6.50 17.85 -41.74
N GLU A 389 -6.36 18.19 -43.01
CA GLU A 389 -7.50 18.42 -43.93
C GLU A 389 -8.30 17.14 -44.20
N ASP A 390 -7.60 16.03 -44.41
CA ASP A 390 -8.17 14.73 -44.77
C ASP A 390 -8.39 13.79 -43.55
N ASP A 391 -8.04 14.22 -42.33
CA ASP A 391 -7.92 13.37 -41.12
C ASP A 391 -7.27 12.00 -41.46
N SER A 392 -6.04 12.06 -41.98
CA SER A 392 -5.34 10.88 -42.47
C SER A 392 -3.84 10.91 -42.14
N PHE A 393 -3.24 9.72 -42.06
CA PHE A 393 -1.79 9.56 -41.93
C PHE A 393 -1.20 8.98 -43.21
N THR A 394 0.07 9.30 -43.49
CA THR A 394 0.83 8.65 -44.57
C THR A 394 1.70 7.54 -44.02
N CYS A 395 1.53 6.32 -44.52
CA CYS A 395 2.38 5.20 -44.11
C CYS A 395 3.78 5.27 -44.78
N PRO A 396 4.79 4.52 -44.29
CA PRO A 396 6.14 4.51 -44.86
C PRO A 396 6.21 4.04 -46.31
N ASN A 397 5.17 3.36 -46.78
CA ASN A 397 5.02 2.91 -48.16
C ASN A 397 4.19 3.89 -49.01
N GLY A 398 3.98 5.12 -48.55
CA GLY A 398 3.29 6.20 -49.27
C GLY A 398 1.76 6.09 -49.35
N LYS A 399 1.15 5.00 -48.86
CA LYS A 399 -0.32 4.82 -48.86
C LYS A 399 -1.00 5.63 -47.75
N LYS A 400 -2.21 6.12 -48.02
CA LYS A 400 -3.02 6.86 -47.03
C LYS A 400 -3.62 5.89 -46.01
N VAL A 401 -3.75 6.38 -44.78
CA VAL A 401 -4.39 5.69 -43.67
C VAL A 401 -5.49 6.62 -43.15
N THR A 402 -6.72 6.32 -43.56
CA THR A 402 -7.88 7.19 -43.35
C THR A 402 -8.61 6.82 -42.06
N PHE A 403 -9.32 7.79 -41.50
CA PHE A 403 -10.19 7.57 -40.37
C PHE A 403 -11.32 6.57 -40.72
N GLY A 404 -11.54 5.59 -39.85
CA GLY A 404 -12.62 4.62 -39.97
C GLY A 404 -13.75 4.87 -38.98
N TYR A 405 -13.47 4.70 -37.68
CA TYR A 405 -14.49 4.82 -36.63
C TYR A 405 -13.88 5.06 -35.24
N PHE A 406 -14.74 5.40 -34.27
CA PHE A 406 -14.36 5.50 -32.86
C PHE A 406 -14.53 4.15 -32.15
N SER A 407 -13.49 3.72 -31.42
CA SER A 407 -13.52 2.53 -30.56
C SER A 407 -13.41 2.96 -29.10
N ASN A 408 -14.46 2.67 -28.33
CA ASN A 408 -14.44 2.82 -26.88
C ASN A 408 -13.98 1.51 -26.24
N ARG A 409 -12.97 1.58 -25.37
CA ARG A 409 -12.43 0.43 -24.65
C ARG A 409 -12.39 0.73 -23.18
N THR A 410 -12.89 -0.20 -22.37
CA THR A 410 -12.82 -0.12 -20.92
C THR A 410 -11.68 -1.00 -20.43
N ASP A 411 -10.75 -0.42 -19.69
CA ASP A 411 -9.71 -1.19 -19.02
C ASP A 411 -10.30 -2.11 -17.95
N LYS A 412 -9.51 -3.10 -17.51
CA LYS A 412 -9.85 -3.94 -16.33
C LYS A 412 -10.14 -3.13 -15.06
N ALA A 413 -9.68 -1.88 -14.99
CA ALA A 413 -9.89 -0.97 -13.87
C ALA A 413 -11.12 -0.05 -14.05
N GLY A 414 -11.95 -0.27 -15.08
CA GLY A 414 -13.15 0.52 -15.33
C GLY A 414 -12.92 1.85 -16.07
N PHE A 415 -11.66 2.24 -16.31
CA PHE A 415 -11.36 3.47 -17.05
C PHE A 415 -11.66 3.32 -18.55
N LYS A 416 -12.51 4.18 -19.08
CA LYS A 416 -12.92 4.20 -20.49
C LYS A 416 -11.96 5.07 -21.29
N ARG A 417 -11.43 4.51 -22.39
CA ARG A 417 -10.62 5.22 -23.37
C ARG A 417 -11.30 5.23 -24.72
N THR A 418 -11.21 6.36 -25.39
CA THR A 418 -11.72 6.54 -26.75
C THR A 418 -10.55 6.59 -27.71
N PHE A 419 -10.57 5.72 -28.72
CA PHE A 419 -9.56 5.65 -29.76
C PHE A 419 -10.19 5.98 -31.12
N LYS A 420 -9.55 6.86 -31.88
CA LYS A 420 -9.78 6.98 -33.33
C LYS A 420 -9.08 5.83 -34.02
N VAL A 421 -9.84 5.01 -34.75
CA VAL A 421 -9.31 3.87 -35.49
C VAL A 421 -9.10 4.28 -36.93
N TYR A 422 -7.85 4.27 -37.38
CA TYR A 422 -7.46 4.53 -38.76
C TYR A 422 -7.14 3.21 -39.45
N GLU A 423 -7.46 3.08 -40.73
CA GLU A 423 -7.19 1.90 -41.54
C GLU A 423 -6.44 2.28 -42.81
N CYS A 424 -5.37 1.54 -43.11
CA CYS A 424 -4.63 1.73 -44.35
C CYS A 424 -5.51 1.27 -45.53
N GLU A 425 -5.43 1.99 -46.66
CA GLU A 425 -6.21 1.67 -47.87
C GLU A 425 -5.93 0.26 -48.37
N ASP A 426 -4.67 -0.12 -48.51
CA ASP A 426 -4.31 -1.46 -48.99
C ASP A 426 -2.92 -1.89 -48.50
N CYS A 427 -2.84 -3.07 -47.88
CA CYS A 427 -1.60 -3.67 -47.41
C CYS A 427 -1.31 -5.06 -48.03
N SER A 428 -2.04 -5.46 -49.07
CA SER A 428 -2.03 -6.84 -49.59
C SER A 428 -0.66 -7.23 -50.15
N ASP A 429 -0.06 -6.39 -51.00
CA ASP A 429 1.25 -6.63 -51.64
C ASP A 429 2.35 -5.68 -51.17
N CYS A 430 2.32 -5.26 -49.90
CA CYS A 430 3.26 -4.26 -49.40
C CYS A 430 4.65 -4.89 -49.10
N PRO A 431 5.76 -4.41 -49.71
CA PRO A 431 7.10 -4.96 -49.48
C PRO A 431 7.60 -4.74 -48.05
N LEU A 432 7.05 -3.74 -47.35
CA LEU A 432 7.40 -3.40 -45.97
C LEU A 432 6.50 -4.11 -44.94
N ARG A 433 5.58 -4.98 -45.36
CA ARG A 433 4.56 -5.60 -44.48
C ARG A 433 5.17 -6.34 -43.29
N SER A 434 6.22 -7.12 -43.51
CA SER A 434 6.90 -7.93 -42.47
C SER A 434 7.45 -7.09 -41.31
N GLN A 435 7.86 -5.85 -41.59
CA GLN A 435 8.38 -4.90 -40.60
C GLN A 435 7.28 -3.97 -40.06
N CYS A 436 6.22 -3.75 -40.85
CA CYS A 436 5.16 -2.78 -40.60
C CYS A 436 4.00 -3.35 -39.75
N THR A 437 3.57 -4.61 -39.97
CA THR A 437 2.41 -5.18 -39.28
C THR A 437 2.53 -6.69 -39.05
N LYS A 438 1.91 -7.17 -37.96
CA LYS A 438 1.76 -8.62 -37.66
C LYS A 438 0.37 -9.16 -38.00
N THR A 439 -0.49 -8.36 -38.61
CA THR A 439 -1.85 -8.79 -38.98
C THR A 439 -1.80 -9.89 -40.05
N LYS A 440 -2.71 -10.86 -39.95
CA LYS A 440 -2.89 -11.92 -40.97
C LYS A 440 -2.94 -11.31 -42.39
N GLU A 441 -2.34 -12.02 -43.33
CA GLU A 441 -2.34 -11.69 -44.76
C GLU A 441 -3.78 -11.50 -45.27
N GLY A 442 -3.97 -10.53 -46.19
CA GLY A 442 -5.31 -10.09 -46.64
C GLY A 442 -6.03 -9.10 -45.72
N LYS A 443 -5.43 -8.67 -44.60
CA LYS A 443 -5.96 -7.57 -43.76
C LYS A 443 -5.04 -6.36 -43.71
N ASN A 444 -5.64 -5.17 -43.68
CA ASN A 444 -4.96 -3.89 -43.61
C ASN A 444 -4.44 -3.57 -42.20
N ARG A 445 -3.39 -2.73 -42.13
CA ARG A 445 -2.88 -2.22 -40.85
C ARG A 445 -3.90 -1.23 -40.28
N LYS A 446 -4.33 -1.46 -39.04
CA LYS A 446 -5.15 -0.53 -38.26
C LYS A 446 -4.31 0.18 -37.21
N ILE A 447 -4.61 1.45 -36.99
CA ILE A 447 -3.94 2.32 -36.01
C ILE A 447 -4.97 2.81 -35.01
N TYR A 448 -4.59 2.77 -33.73
CA TYR A 448 -5.40 3.25 -32.64
C TYR A 448 -4.77 4.53 -32.09
N TYR A 449 -5.38 5.67 -32.38
CA TYR A 449 -4.90 6.97 -31.96
C TYR A 449 -5.78 7.49 -30.81
N ASN A 450 -5.16 7.77 -29.66
CA ASN A 450 -5.86 8.39 -28.53
C ASN A 450 -5.50 9.87 -28.46
N GLU A 451 -6.38 10.70 -29.01
CA GLU A 451 -6.17 12.15 -29.11
C GLU A 451 -5.99 12.81 -27.74
N LYS A 452 -6.76 12.39 -26.73
CA LYS A 452 -6.67 12.92 -25.37
C LYS A 452 -5.30 12.63 -24.75
N TRP A 453 -4.84 11.39 -24.88
CA TRP A 453 -3.53 10.98 -24.40
C TRP A 453 -2.39 11.72 -25.12
N GLU A 454 -2.48 11.91 -26.43
CA GLU A 454 -1.47 12.67 -27.18
C GLU A 454 -1.40 14.14 -26.76
N LYS A 455 -2.56 14.79 -26.55
CA LYS A 455 -2.63 16.16 -26.00
C LYS A 455 -1.98 16.25 -24.61
N GLN A 456 -2.28 15.30 -23.72
CA GLN A 456 -1.65 15.26 -22.40
C GLN A 456 -0.13 15.05 -22.51
N LYS A 457 0.35 14.17 -23.39
CA LYS A 457 1.79 13.99 -23.62
C LYS A 457 2.45 15.25 -24.18
N ALA A 458 1.78 15.99 -25.06
CA ALA A 458 2.27 17.28 -25.56
C ALA A 458 2.41 18.30 -24.42
N TYR A 459 1.36 18.45 -23.60
CA TYR A 459 1.39 19.32 -22.42
C TYR A 459 2.53 18.98 -21.46
N ILE A 460 2.72 17.70 -21.14
CA ILE A 460 3.83 17.25 -20.28
C ILE A 460 5.20 17.55 -20.91
N ARG A 461 5.35 17.41 -22.23
CA ARG A 461 6.61 17.72 -22.92
C ARG A 461 6.95 19.20 -22.81
N GLU A 462 5.97 20.06 -23.05
CA GLU A 462 6.09 21.51 -22.91
C GLU A 462 6.46 21.89 -21.47
N LYS A 463 5.69 21.40 -20.49
CA LYS A 463 5.97 21.65 -19.07
C LYS A 463 7.31 21.14 -18.59
N LEU A 464 7.82 20.03 -19.11
CA LEU A 464 9.16 19.55 -18.73
C LEU A 464 10.30 20.23 -19.51
N SER A 465 9.99 21.04 -20.53
CA SER A 465 10.97 21.82 -21.29
C SER A 465 11.16 23.24 -20.77
N GLU A 466 10.16 23.77 -20.06
CA GLU A 466 10.26 25.00 -19.27
C GLU A 466 11.38 24.86 -18.20
N THR A 467 12.11 25.95 -17.94
CA THR A 467 13.29 25.94 -17.06
C THR A 467 12.92 25.65 -15.60
N GLU A 468 11.96 26.39 -15.03
CA GLU A 468 11.50 26.27 -13.63
C GLU A 468 11.02 24.85 -13.31
N THR A 469 10.04 24.35 -14.06
CA THR A 469 9.45 23.02 -13.90
C THR A 469 10.41 21.89 -14.28
N GLY A 470 11.31 22.14 -15.24
CA GLY A 470 12.40 21.22 -15.58
C GLY A 470 13.39 21.02 -14.43
N GLU A 471 13.75 22.10 -13.73
CA GLU A 471 14.60 22.05 -12.53
C GLU A 471 13.89 21.32 -11.38
N ILE A 472 12.61 21.63 -11.13
CA ILE A 472 11.80 20.93 -10.12
C ILE A 472 11.77 19.42 -10.44
N TYR A 473 11.48 19.03 -11.69
CA TYR A 473 11.51 17.61 -12.08
C TYR A 473 12.90 16.98 -11.91
N GLY A 474 13.97 17.75 -12.13
CA GLY A 474 15.35 17.32 -11.91
C GLY A 474 15.64 16.94 -10.46
N LYS A 475 15.09 17.70 -9.49
CA LYS A 475 15.21 17.43 -8.03
C LYS A 475 14.67 16.05 -7.64
N ARG A 476 13.76 15.45 -8.42
CA ARG A 476 13.19 14.11 -8.15
C ARG A 476 14.24 13.04 -7.88
N LYS A 477 15.37 13.06 -8.60
CA LYS A 477 16.44 12.06 -8.44
C LYS A 477 17.16 12.17 -7.10
N ILE A 478 17.26 13.38 -6.55
CA ILE A 478 17.98 13.66 -5.31
C ILE A 478 17.06 13.72 -4.09
N ASP A 479 15.75 13.87 -4.29
CA ASP A 479 14.80 14.01 -3.19
C ASP A 479 14.37 12.65 -2.62
N VAL A 480 13.87 11.76 -3.49
CA VAL A 480 13.24 10.51 -3.03
C VAL A 480 14.26 9.39 -2.80
N GLU A 481 15.27 9.28 -3.67
CA GLU A 481 16.26 8.18 -3.62
C GLU A 481 17.01 8.12 -2.28
N PRO A 482 17.44 9.24 -1.67
CA PRO A 482 18.09 9.20 -0.36
C PRO A 482 17.18 8.67 0.73
N VAL A 483 15.88 9.02 0.76
CA VAL A 483 14.96 8.53 1.80
C VAL A 483 14.89 7.00 1.79
N PHE A 484 14.75 6.39 0.61
CA PHE A 484 14.79 4.94 0.49
C PHE A 484 16.18 4.34 0.77
N GLY A 485 17.25 5.04 0.40
CA GLY A 485 18.62 4.68 0.74
C GLY A 485 18.85 4.63 2.26
N PHE A 486 18.41 5.65 2.99
CA PHE A 486 18.47 5.70 4.45
C PHE A 486 17.64 4.59 5.08
N LEU A 487 16.43 4.33 4.59
CA LEU A 487 15.57 3.25 5.09
C LEU A 487 16.21 1.87 4.88
N LYS A 488 16.66 1.56 3.65
CA LYS A 488 17.08 0.21 3.27
C LYS A 488 18.56 -0.08 3.53
N ALA A 489 19.44 0.87 3.29
CA ALA A 489 20.89 0.66 3.44
C ALA A 489 21.37 1.05 4.84
N ASN A 490 20.95 2.21 5.37
CA ASN A 490 21.45 2.70 6.66
C ASN A 490 20.69 2.09 7.85
N LEU A 491 19.36 2.13 7.80
CA LEU A 491 18.52 1.49 8.81
C LEU A 491 18.42 -0.02 8.63
N ARG A 492 18.79 -0.55 7.45
CA ARG A 492 18.66 -1.99 7.11
C ARG A 492 17.21 -2.49 7.23
N PHE A 493 16.23 -1.61 7.06
CA PHE A 493 14.82 -1.94 7.08
C PHE A 493 14.39 -2.47 5.71
N THR A 494 14.60 -3.78 5.49
CA THR A 494 14.32 -4.46 4.21
C THR A 494 13.16 -5.45 4.28
N ARG A 495 12.69 -5.76 5.49
CA ARG A 495 11.61 -6.71 5.75
C ARG A 495 10.76 -6.25 6.93
N MET A 496 9.44 -6.41 6.82
CA MET A 496 8.50 -6.14 7.91
C MET A 496 8.69 -7.13 9.07
N SER A 497 8.44 -6.68 10.30
CA SER A 497 8.39 -7.53 11.49
C SER A 497 6.97 -7.97 11.82
N VAL A 498 5.96 -7.24 11.31
CA VAL A 498 4.54 -7.50 11.56
C VAL A 498 3.80 -8.00 10.32
N ARG A 499 2.55 -8.45 10.50
CA ARG A 499 1.67 -9.00 9.45
C ARG A 499 0.34 -8.28 9.45
N GLY A 500 -0.30 -8.17 8.30
CA GLY A 500 -1.53 -7.40 8.10
C GLY A 500 -1.26 -5.94 7.79
N LYS A 501 -2.05 -5.38 6.87
CA LYS A 501 -1.82 -4.06 6.25
C LYS A 501 -1.73 -2.94 7.28
N GLU A 502 -2.67 -2.86 8.20
CA GLU A 502 -2.73 -1.79 9.22
C GLU A 502 -1.50 -1.78 10.13
N LYS A 503 -1.08 -2.95 10.59
CA LYS A 503 0.10 -3.09 11.46
C LYS A 503 1.37 -2.73 10.70
N VAL A 504 1.44 -3.10 9.42
CA VAL A 504 2.56 -2.77 8.52
C VAL A 504 2.62 -1.27 8.26
N GLU A 505 1.49 -0.59 8.10
CA GLU A 505 1.42 0.88 8.02
C GLU A 505 2.02 1.52 9.27
N ASN A 506 1.67 1.05 10.47
CA ASN A 506 2.22 1.59 11.72
C ASN A 506 3.75 1.37 11.81
N GLU A 507 4.22 0.16 11.51
CA GLU A 507 5.66 -0.15 11.53
C GLU A 507 6.44 0.75 10.55
N LEU A 508 5.89 1.01 9.37
CA LEU A 508 6.49 1.90 8.38
C LEU A 508 6.48 3.36 8.84
N GLY A 509 5.41 3.83 9.49
CA GLY A 509 5.37 5.18 10.04
C GLY A 509 6.50 5.44 11.04
N PHE A 510 6.76 4.49 11.95
CA PHE A 510 7.93 4.58 12.84
C PHE A 510 9.25 4.58 12.06
N ALA A 511 9.39 3.74 11.03
CA ALA A 511 10.62 3.65 10.24
C ALA A 511 10.91 4.91 9.44
N PHE A 512 9.90 5.49 8.77
CA PHE A 512 10.06 6.75 8.03
C PHE A 512 10.28 7.94 8.96
N MET A 513 9.57 8.01 10.10
CA MET A 513 9.82 9.07 11.07
C MET A 513 11.24 8.95 11.67
N ALA A 514 11.73 7.74 11.91
CA ALA A 514 13.13 7.55 12.33
C ALA A 514 14.14 8.01 11.27
N VAL A 515 13.88 7.79 9.97
CA VAL A 515 14.71 8.34 8.88
C VAL A 515 14.70 9.87 8.91
N ASN A 516 13.52 10.46 9.06
CA ASN A 516 13.35 11.91 9.15
C ASN A 516 14.12 12.51 10.33
N LEU A 517 13.95 11.95 11.54
CA LEU A 517 14.60 12.43 12.76
C LEU A 517 16.12 12.34 12.69
N ARG A 518 16.67 11.27 12.11
CA ARG A 518 18.13 11.16 11.89
C ARG A 518 18.65 12.27 10.99
N LYS A 519 17.92 12.56 9.92
CA LYS A 519 18.30 13.64 9.01
C LYS A 519 18.15 15.01 9.66
N TYR A 520 17.05 15.23 10.37
CA TYR A 520 16.77 16.47 11.07
C TYR A 520 17.88 16.79 12.09
N SER A 521 18.19 15.83 12.97
CA SER A 521 19.28 15.95 13.96
C SER A 521 20.65 16.17 13.30
N ALA A 522 20.95 15.52 12.17
CA ALA A 522 22.19 15.78 11.44
C ALA A 522 22.22 17.18 10.78
N THR A 523 21.06 17.72 10.40
CA THR A 523 20.96 19.06 9.78
C THR A 523 21.10 20.16 10.83
N THR A 524 20.53 19.97 12.01
CA THR A 524 20.66 20.88 13.16
C THR A 524 22.07 20.87 13.73
N ALA A 525 22.68 19.69 13.92
CA ALA A 525 24.04 19.56 14.47
C ALA A 525 25.13 20.19 13.61
N ASN A 526 24.98 20.17 12.28
CA ASN A 526 25.97 20.71 11.34
C ASN A 526 25.91 22.25 11.18
N GLY A 527 25.10 22.97 11.98
CA GLY A 527 25.01 24.43 11.89
C GLY A 527 24.44 24.95 10.55
N ASN A 528 23.84 24.09 9.72
CA ASN A 528 23.26 24.52 8.45
C ASN A 528 22.03 25.45 8.65
N LEU A 529 21.39 25.39 9.82
CA LEU A 529 20.40 26.38 10.24
C LEU A 529 21.03 27.76 10.48
N ASP A 530 22.23 27.83 11.07
CA ASP A 530 22.95 29.10 11.25
C ASP A 530 23.37 29.72 9.92
N ASN A 531 23.83 28.92 8.94
CA ASN A 531 24.27 29.46 7.66
C ASN A 531 23.13 29.88 6.71
N LYS A 532 21.94 29.26 6.80
CA LYS A 532 20.75 29.71 6.04
C LYS A 532 20.11 30.96 6.66
N ILE A 533 20.11 31.07 7.99
CA ILE A 533 19.53 32.21 8.72
C ILE A 533 20.50 33.41 8.70
N ASN A 534 21.81 33.21 8.88
CA ASN A 534 22.81 34.29 8.90
C ASN A 534 23.06 34.95 7.53
N LYS A 535 22.50 34.43 6.42
CA LYS A 535 22.45 35.18 5.16
C LYS A 535 21.37 36.28 5.14
N LYS A 536 20.49 36.35 6.15
CA LYS A 536 19.54 37.46 6.35
C LYS A 536 19.34 37.76 7.85
N LYS A 537 20.20 38.67 8.34
CA LYS A 537 20.17 39.39 9.63
C LYS A 537 20.63 38.60 10.85
N GLY A 538 21.40 39.30 11.70
CA GLY A 538 22.16 38.74 12.80
C GLY A 538 21.54 38.87 14.19
N SER A 539 22.32 38.30 15.12
CA SER A 539 22.32 38.30 16.59
C SER A 539 21.10 37.76 17.35
N ASP A 540 21.39 36.73 18.14
CA ASP A 540 20.92 36.45 19.51
C ASP A 540 19.42 36.48 19.82
N TYR A 541 18.69 35.45 19.39
CA TYR A 541 17.40 35.07 19.99
C TYR A 541 17.15 33.56 19.83
N ARG A 542 17.85 32.72 20.61
CA ARG A 542 17.75 31.24 20.51
C ARG A 542 17.10 30.51 21.68
N LYS A 543 16.68 31.17 22.77
CA LYS A 543 16.10 30.48 23.94
C LYS A 543 14.65 30.83 24.29
N THR A 544 13.99 31.74 23.56
CA THR A 544 12.67 32.27 23.99
C THR A 544 11.53 32.04 22.99
N ILE A 545 11.78 31.49 21.80
CA ILE A 545 10.74 31.36 20.76
C ILE A 545 10.00 30.01 20.82
N ILE A 546 10.60 28.96 21.41
CA ILE A 546 10.01 27.61 21.41
C ILE A 546 8.79 27.51 22.35
N GLY A 547 8.78 28.21 23.48
CA GLY A 547 7.67 28.16 24.45
C GLY A 547 6.56 29.19 24.25
N THR A 548 6.88 30.38 23.73
CA THR A 548 6.02 31.56 23.94
C THR A 548 5.03 31.85 22.82
N PHE A 549 5.27 31.33 21.60
CA PHE A 549 4.37 31.59 20.45
C PHE A 549 3.36 30.48 20.16
N PHE A 550 3.53 29.28 20.73
CA PHE A 550 2.62 28.14 20.52
C PHE A 550 1.28 28.27 21.28
N ASN A 551 1.22 29.09 22.33
CA ASN A 551 -0.05 29.40 23.01
C ASN A 551 -1.03 30.16 22.10
N TYR A 552 -0.55 30.92 21.11
CA TYR A 552 -1.41 31.71 20.24
C TYR A 552 -2.11 30.86 19.15
N PHE A 553 -1.51 29.74 18.75
CA PHE A 553 -2.10 28.84 17.74
C PHE A 553 -3.15 27.88 18.31
N ARG A 554 -3.14 27.65 19.63
CA ARG A 554 -4.17 26.88 20.35
C ARG A 554 -5.58 27.47 20.17
N LEU A 555 -5.67 28.78 19.89
CA LEU A 555 -6.93 29.52 19.69
C LEU A 555 -7.47 29.49 18.25
N VAL A 556 -6.64 29.21 17.24
CA VAL A 556 -7.06 29.33 15.83
C VAL A 556 -7.59 28.00 15.26
N MET A 557 -7.18 26.87 15.83
CA MET A 557 -7.64 25.54 15.39
C MET A 557 -8.74 24.91 16.27
N SER A 558 -9.25 25.62 17.28
CA SER A 558 -10.31 25.13 18.16
C SER A 558 -11.75 25.43 17.68
N GLN A 559 -11.97 25.72 16.40
CA GLN A 559 -13.33 25.86 15.86
C GLN A 559 -13.78 24.57 15.15
N PRO A 560 -14.73 23.80 15.72
CA PRO A 560 -15.33 22.68 15.02
C PRO A 560 -16.24 23.21 13.90
N HIS A 561 -16.01 22.71 12.68
CA HIS A 561 -16.92 22.88 11.55
C HIS A 561 -18.30 22.29 11.91
N LEU A 562 -19.31 23.17 12.04
CA LEU A 562 -20.71 22.78 12.23
C LEU A 562 -21.21 21.96 11.03
N PHE A 563 -21.48 20.68 11.27
CA PHE A 563 -22.33 19.86 10.41
C PHE A 563 -23.80 20.25 10.63
N LEU A 564 -24.38 20.97 9.67
CA LEU A 564 -25.84 21.17 9.56
C LEU A 564 -26.50 19.87 9.08
N ASN A 565 -26.92 19.04 10.03
CA ASN A 565 -27.88 17.96 9.76
C ASN A 565 -29.30 18.50 9.98
N LYS A 566 -30.03 18.76 8.90
CA LYS A 566 -31.47 19.02 8.93
C LYS A 566 -32.19 17.76 9.42
N LYS A 567 -32.76 17.79 10.63
CA LYS A 567 -33.91 16.96 11.00
C LYS A 567 -35.03 17.86 11.52
N TYR A 568 -36.20 17.68 10.92
CA TYR A 568 -37.46 18.32 11.26
C TYR A 568 -37.93 17.93 12.66
N GLY A 569 -38.39 18.95 13.39
CA GLY A 569 -39.49 19.00 14.38
C GLY A 569 -39.74 17.82 15.31
N ASN A 570 -39.66 18.05 16.63
CA ASN A 570 -40.78 18.58 17.39
C ASN A 570 -40.45 18.71 18.90
N TYR A 571 -40.86 19.86 19.44
CA TYR A 571 -41.21 20.23 20.81
C TYR A 571 -40.95 19.25 21.97
N LEU A 572 -40.32 19.75 23.04
CA LEU A 572 -40.98 20.02 24.34
C LEU A 572 -40.00 20.63 25.39
N VAL A 573 -40.33 21.87 25.78
CA VAL A 573 -40.34 22.46 27.13
C VAL A 573 -39.04 22.67 27.93
N TYR A 574 -38.73 23.96 28.10
CA TYR A 574 -37.84 24.58 29.07
C TYR A 574 -38.30 24.39 30.53
N ARG A 575 -37.34 24.20 31.45
CA ARG A 575 -37.46 24.64 32.85
C ARG A 575 -36.05 24.97 33.40
N PRO A 576 -35.77 26.22 33.83
CA PRO A 576 -34.48 26.58 34.43
C PRO A 576 -34.58 26.52 35.97
N LEU A 577 -33.49 26.15 36.64
CA LEU A 577 -33.32 26.38 38.08
C LEU A 577 -31.85 26.70 38.33
N PHE A 578 -31.59 27.99 38.52
CA PHE A 578 -30.43 28.55 39.20
C PHE A 578 -30.69 28.53 40.72
N GLN A 579 -29.62 28.76 41.49
CA GLN A 579 -29.56 29.10 42.94
C GLN A 579 -29.58 27.88 43.91
N ASP A 580 -28.72 27.76 44.93
CA ASP A 580 -27.95 28.75 45.68
C ASP A 580 -26.69 28.16 46.36
N ILE A 581 -25.73 29.06 46.61
CA ILE A 581 -24.69 28.97 47.64
C ILE A 581 -25.30 29.44 48.96
N ASN A 582 -25.17 28.68 50.06
CA ASN A 582 -24.83 29.22 51.39
C ASN A 582 -24.55 28.14 52.45
N VAL A 583 -23.33 28.20 52.98
CA VAL A 583 -22.92 28.16 54.41
C VAL A 583 -23.68 27.21 55.35
N GLN A 584 -23.03 26.09 55.71
CA GLN A 584 -22.31 25.91 56.99
C GLN A 584 -21.28 24.79 56.88
#